data_AF-A0A9D1JMZ0-F1
#
_entry.id   AF-A0A9D1JMZ0-F1
#
_cell.length_a   1.000
_cell.length_b   1.000
_cell.length_c   1.000
_cell.angle_alpha   90.00
_cell.angle_beta   90.00
_cell.angle_gamma   90.00
#
_symmetry.space_group_name_H-M   'P 1'
#
loop_
_entity.id
_entity.type
_entity.pdbx_description
1 polymer ?
#
loop_
_entity_poly.entity_id
_entity_poly.type
_entity_poly.pdbx_seq_one_letter_code
_entity_poly.pdbx_strand_id
1 'polypeptide(L)'
;MNNKKAMTLAEVLFVFMIIGIIATIAIVTVKPWDKACKYSYSRMFHSLRLAFYNSMLTQPEFPKTSTKFCELIAEYINTPTNGTNCSQSRDLTNNPRLFPEDKIQINTSNASRIWIGSNSGKPFEHKETETSGYNSTTKYYLVYVDLNGNKGPNTAKWDENRLSDIVAFAVTDGLAVIPLGHPEVDNRYLYAHIIYPQVDEDEPDGNVSDNMTYYEAKRKAWGSNVNSSDNMTLNIQNDLPKDSYFKLSTTPNSMSPYFPEADTYSDFFPVTPAVDTENGCTEVSSPCYVDIYEYH
;
A
#
# COMPACT_ATOMS: atom_id res chain seq x y z
N MET A 1 -13.31 -44.38 40.70
CA MET A 1 -13.13 -42.94 40.42
C MET A 1 -11.64 -42.72 40.18
N ASN A 2 -11.23 -42.39 38.95
CA ASN A 2 -9.83 -42.08 38.66
C ASN A 2 -9.51 -40.69 39.23
N ASN A 3 -8.68 -40.64 40.28
CA ASN A 3 -8.18 -39.39 40.82
C ASN A 3 -7.28 -38.72 39.78
N LYS A 4 -7.73 -37.58 39.23
CA LYS A 4 -6.87 -36.72 38.42
C LYS A 4 -5.73 -36.22 39.32
N LYS A 5 -4.48 -36.53 38.96
CA LYS A 5 -3.30 -36.02 39.68
C LYS A 5 -3.33 -34.49 39.65
N ALA A 6 -3.34 -33.87 40.82
CA ALA A 6 -3.17 -32.43 40.95
C ALA A 6 -1.71 -32.08 40.57
N MET A 7 -1.53 -31.07 39.71
CA MET A 7 -0.20 -30.57 39.32
C MET A 7 0.51 -30.00 40.54
N THR A 8 1.80 -30.28 40.65
CA THR A 8 2.63 -29.73 41.73
C THR A 8 2.92 -28.25 41.48
N LEU A 9 3.10 -27.47 42.55
CA LEU A 9 3.44 -26.04 42.46
C LEU A 9 4.69 -25.80 41.57
N ALA A 10 5.66 -26.71 41.63
CA ALA A 10 6.88 -26.67 40.82
C ALA A 10 6.61 -26.86 39.33
N GLU A 11 5.72 -27.78 38.94
CA GLU A 11 5.31 -27.98 37.55
C GLU A 11 4.58 -26.75 37.00
N VAL A 12 3.72 -26.13 37.80
CA VAL A 12 3.01 -24.90 37.41
C VAL A 12 3.97 -23.73 37.20
N LEU A 13 4.97 -23.57 38.08
CA LEU A 13 6.01 -22.53 37.95
C LEU A 13 6.89 -22.71 36.70
N PHE A 14 7.25 -23.95 36.38
CA PHE A 14 8.00 -24.25 35.15
C PHE A 14 7.21 -23.91 33.88
N VAL A 15 5.91 -24.19 33.86
CA VAL A 15 5.04 -23.84 32.74
C VAL A 15 4.96 -22.33 32.55
N PHE A 16 4.80 -21.55 33.62
CA PHE A 16 4.79 -20.08 33.52
C PHE A 16 6.13 -19.50 33.05
N MET A 17 7.26 -20.08 33.47
CA MET A 17 8.58 -19.67 33.00
C MET A 17 8.74 -19.91 31.49
N ILE A 18 8.31 -21.07 30.99
CA ILE A 18 8.36 -21.40 29.56
C ILE A 18 7.46 -20.46 28.76
N ILE A 19 6.23 -20.21 29.23
CA ILE A 19 5.30 -19.25 28.59
C ILE A 19 5.94 -17.84 28.55
N GLY A 20 6.59 -17.40 29.63
CA GLY A 20 7.27 -16.10 29.68
C GLY A 20 8.43 -15.99 28.68
N ILE A 21 9.22 -17.05 28.50
CA ILE A 21 10.30 -17.10 27.50
C ILE A 21 9.73 -17.08 26.08
N ILE A 22 8.68 -17.87 25.80
CA ILE A 22 8.04 -17.90 24.48
C ILE A 22 7.41 -16.54 24.15
N ALA A 23 6.73 -15.90 25.10
CA ALA A 23 6.13 -14.59 24.92
C ALA A 23 7.18 -13.50 24.68
N THR A 24 8.31 -13.52 25.39
CA THR A 24 9.40 -12.56 25.16
C THR A 24 10.07 -12.76 23.81
N ILE A 25 10.32 -14.02 23.39
CA ILE A 25 10.82 -14.31 22.04
C ILE A 25 9.84 -13.80 20.98
N ALA A 26 8.53 -14.05 21.13
CA ALA A 26 7.51 -13.57 20.20
C ALA A 26 7.46 -12.03 20.12
N ILE A 27 7.53 -11.32 21.25
CA ILE A 27 7.57 -9.85 21.28
C ILE A 27 8.83 -9.32 20.59
N VAL A 28 9.97 -9.99 20.79
CA VAL A 28 11.25 -9.62 20.19
C VAL A 28 11.31 -9.98 18.70
N THR A 29 10.48 -10.89 18.18
CA THR A 29 10.44 -11.22 16.73
C THR A 29 9.39 -10.44 15.95
N VAL A 30 8.24 -10.10 16.55
CA VAL A 30 7.17 -9.32 15.89
C VAL A 30 7.55 -7.85 15.74
N LYS A 31 8.11 -7.22 16.78
CA LYS A 31 8.48 -5.79 16.73
C LYS A 31 9.55 -5.43 15.66
N PRO A 32 10.55 -6.28 15.38
CA PRO A 32 11.45 -6.06 14.24
C PRO A 32 10.75 -6.19 12.90
N TRP A 33 9.75 -7.07 12.76
CA TRP A 33 9.04 -7.23 11.50
C TRP A 33 8.22 -6.00 11.16
N ASP A 34 7.48 -5.41 12.11
CA ASP A 34 6.70 -4.20 11.84
C ASP A 34 7.59 -3.05 11.36
N LYS A 35 8.74 -2.86 12.01
CA LYS A 35 9.76 -1.89 11.58
C LYS A 35 10.32 -2.25 10.19
N ALA A 36 10.71 -3.50 9.98
CA ALA A 36 11.29 -3.94 8.71
C ALA A 36 10.29 -3.89 7.55
N CYS A 37 9.01 -4.16 7.80
CA CYS A 37 7.92 -4.07 6.85
C CYS A 37 7.73 -2.61 6.43
N LYS A 38 7.69 -1.67 7.39
CA LYS A 38 7.67 -0.24 7.12
C LYS A 38 8.78 0.21 6.19
N TYR A 39 10.03 -0.11 6.54
CA TYR A 39 11.19 0.25 5.71
C TYR A 39 11.13 -0.42 4.34
N SER A 40 10.77 -1.70 4.27
CA SER A 40 10.62 -2.43 3.01
C SER A 40 9.52 -1.82 2.13
N TYR A 41 8.40 -1.42 2.73
CA TYR A 41 7.29 -0.79 2.04
C TYR A 41 7.69 0.57 1.48
N SER A 42 8.23 1.46 2.31
CA SER A 42 8.67 2.81 1.91
C SER A 42 9.72 2.72 0.80
N ARG A 43 10.71 1.86 0.97
CA ARG A 43 11.75 1.63 -0.04
C ARG A 43 11.17 1.10 -1.33
N MET A 44 10.22 0.17 -1.29
CA MET A 44 9.58 -0.36 -2.49
C MET A 44 8.76 0.72 -3.20
N PHE A 45 7.99 1.51 -2.47
CA PHE A 45 7.24 2.64 -3.01
C PHE A 45 8.16 3.62 -3.76
N HIS A 46 9.24 4.08 -3.12
CA HIS A 46 10.21 4.97 -3.75
C HIS A 46 10.94 4.32 -4.93
N SER A 47 11.32 3.05 -4.81
CA SER A 47 11.98 2.30 -5.90
C SER A 47 11.07 2.18 -7.11
N LEU A 48 9.79 1.86 -6.91
CA LEU A 48 8.81 1.72 -7.99
C LEU A 48 8.52 3.07 -8.64
N ARG A 49 8.35 4.15 -7.84
CA ARG A 49 8.14 5.52 -8.33
C ARG A 49 9.32 5.99 -9.17
N LEU A 50 10.54 5.83 -8.67
CA LEU A 50 11.75 6.22 -9.39
C LEU A 50 11.96 5.37 -10.64
N ALA A 51 11.78 4.05 -10.54
CA ALA A 51 11.93 3.14 -11.66
C ALA A 51 10.97 3.52 -12.79
N PHE A 52 9.69 3.68 -12.47
CA PHE A 52 8.69 4.02 -13.46
C PHE A 52 8.88 5.42 -14.04
N TYR A 53 9.23 6.42 -13.23
CA TYR A 53 9.58 7.76 -13.70
C TYR A 53 10.72 7.71 -14.72
N ASN A 54 11.82 7.03 -14.39
CA ASN A 54 12.97 6.89 -15.28
C ASN A 54 12.64 6.10 -16.55
N SER A 55 11.82 5.06 -16.46
CA SER A 55 11.30 4.35 -17.63
C SER A 55 10.53 5.28 -18.58
N MET A 56 9.74 6.20 -18.03
CA MET A 56 8.93 7.13 -18.82
C MET A 56 9.73 8.28 -19.41
N LEU A 57 10.93 8.58 -18.89
CA LEU A 57 11.86 9.49 -19.58
C LEU A 57 12.35 8.92 -20.93
N THR A 58 12.34 7.61 -21.10
CA THR A 58 12.82 6.93 -22.32
C THR A 58 11.68 6.41 -23.21
N GLN A 59 10.42 6.58 -22.80
CA GLN A 59 9.25 6.08 -23.51
C GLN A 59 8.28 7.22 -23.86
N PRO A 60 7.76 7.28 -25.10
CA PRO A 60 6.87 8.36 -25.51
C PRO A 60 5.44 8.21 -24.99
N GLU A 61 5.04 6.99 -24.63
CA GLU A 61 3.67 6.67 -24.21
C GLU A 61 3.68 5.66 -23.07
N PHE A 62 2.62 5.69 -22.25
CA PHE A 62 2.37 4.67 -21.24
C PHE A 62 2.33 3.27 -21.87
N PRO A 63 2.93 2.24 -21.24
CA PRO A 63 3.00 0.91 -21.82
C PRO A 63 1.61 0.34 -22.12
N LYS A 64 1.42 -0.10 -23.37
CA LYS A 64 0.16 -0.73 -23.81
C LYS A 64 0.05 -2.20 -23.42
N THR A 65 1.18 -2.82 -23.07
CA THR A 65 1.27 -4.23 -22.68
C THR A 65 1.98 -4.38 -21.34
N SER A 66 1.50 -5.32 -20.52
CA SER A 66 2.06 -5.65 -19.21
C SER A 66 3.49 -6.15 -19.30
N THR A 67 3.83 -6.92 -20.35
CA THR A 67 5.20 -7.34 -20.62
C THR A 67 6.13 -6.13 -20.76
N LYS A 68 5.73 -5.12 -21.55
CA LYS A 68 6.55 -3.92 -21.74
C LYS A 68 6.64 -3.09 -20.45
N PHE A 69 5.54 -2.96 -19.73
CA PHE A 69 5.52 -2.32 -18.41
C PHE A 69 6.48 -3.01 -17.42
N CYS A 70 6.46 -4.34 -17.37
CA CYS A 70 7.34 -5.15 -16.55
C CYS A 70 8.82 -4.92 -16.89
N GLU A 71 9.17 -4.99 -18.17
CA GLU A 71 10.55 -4.81 -18.65
C GLU A 71 11.10 -3.44 -18.27
N LEU A 72 10.26 -2.41 -18.42
CA LEU A 72 10.62 -1.04 -18.10
C LEU A 72 10.92 -0.85 -16.62
N ILE A 73 10.07 -1.36 -15.73
CA ILE A 73 10.31 -1.29 -14.30
C ILE A 73 11.54 -2.11 -13.91
N ALA A 74 11.69 -3.31 -14.48
CA ALA A 74 12.81 -4.20 -14.20
C ALA A 74 14.18 -3.60 -14.61
N GLU A 75 14.21 -2.68 -15.57
CA GLU A 75 15.44 -1.97 -15.98
C GLU A 75 16.02 -1.10 -14.86
N TYR A 76 15.16 -0.50 -14.03
CA TYR A 76 15.57 0.46 -13.00
C TYR A 76 15.41 -0.05 -11.57
N ILE A 77 14.67 -1.15 -11.37
CA ILE A 77 14.70 -1.87 -10.10
C ILE A 77 15.95 -2.74 -10.06
N ASN A 78 16.62 -2.78 -8.90
CA ASN A 78 17.79 -3.62 -8.71
C ASN A 78 17.39 -5.12 -8.75
N THR A 79 17.55 -5.76 -9.90
CA THR A 79 17.28 -7.18 -10.13
C THR A 79 18.60 -7.95 -10.34
N PRO A 80 18.74 -9.18 -9.81
CA PRO A 80 19.88 -10.03 -10.10
C PRO A 80 19.84 -10.53 -11.55
N THR A 81 20.96 -11.08 -12.04
CA THR A 81 21.01 -11.75 -13.34
C THR A 81 19.94 -12.84 -13.42
N ASN A 82 19.09 -12.82 -14.46
CA ASN A 82 17.91 -13.69 -14.63
C ASN A 82 16.80 -13.49 -13.58
N GLY A 83 16.78 -12.35 -12.88
CA GLY A 83 15.73 -11.99 -11.92
C GLY A 83 14.39 -11.65 -12.56
N THR A 84 14.33 -11.53 -13.88
CA THR A 84 13.18 -10.99 -14.61
C THR A 84 12.56 -12.04 -15.53
N ASN A 85 11.24 -12.19 -15.46
CA ASN A 85 10.44 -13.14 -16.23
C ASN A 85 9.18 -12.45 -16.77
N CYS A 86 9.33 -11.27 -17.36
CA CYS A 86 8.20 -10.48 -17.86
C CYS A 86 7.41 -11.25 -18.93
N SER A 87 6.13 -11.50 -18.66
CA SER A 87 5.26 -12.21 -19.59
C SER A 87 3.81 -11.99 -19.21
N GLN A 88 2.98 -11.64 -20.20
CA GLN A 88 1.53 -11.57 -20.04
C GLN A 88 0.91 -12.85 -19.44
N SER A 89 1.46 -14.04 -19.75
CA SER A 89 0.95 -15.30 -19.19
C SER A 89 1.14 -15.40 -17.66
N ARG A 90 1.98 -14.54 -17.08
CA ARG A 90 2.28 -14.45 -15.66
C ARG A 90 1.50 -13.34 -14.95
N ASP A 91 0.66 -12.61 -15.68
CA ASP A 91 -0.13 -11.53 -15.10
C ASP A 91 -1.14 -12.06 -14.09
N LEU A 92 -1.33 -11.30 -13.02
CA LEU A 92 -2.44 -11.47 -12.09
C LEU A 92 -3.64 -10.60 -12.51
N THR A 93 -4.80 -10.87 -11.92
CA THR A 93 -5.99 -10.03 -12.09
C THR A 93 -5.95 -8.82 -11.14
N ASN A 94 -7.01 -8.03 -11.09
CA ASN A 94 -7.23 -7.02 -10.04
C ASN A 94 -7.80 -7.60 -8.72
N ASN A 95 -7.92 -8.92 -8.61
CA ASN A 95 -8.38 -9.61 -7.40
C ASN A 95 -7.67 -10.97 -7.20
N PRO A 96 -6.33 -10.99 -7.11
CA PRO A 96 -5.61 -12.23 -6.87
C PRO A 96 -5.84 -12.69 -5.44
N ARG A 97 -6.23 -13.96 -5.29
CA ARG A 97 -6.31 -14.64 -3.98
C ARG A 97 -5.06 -15.43 -3.64
N LEU A 98 -4.31 -15.77 -4.67
CA LEU A 98 -3.10 -16.56 -4.61
C LEU A 98 -2.00 -15.81 -5.34
N PHE A 99 -0.79 -15.90 -4.80
CA PHE A 99 0.42 -15.31 -5.34
C PHE A 99 1.41 -16.42 -5.67
N PRO A 100 1.15 -17.20 -6.72
CA PRO A 100 1.92 -18.39 -7.00
C PRO A 100 3.30 -18.01 -7.56
N GLU A 101 4.31 -18.82 -7.23
CA GLU A 101 5.72 -18.53 -7.55
C GLU A 101 6.00 -18.54 -9.06
N ASP A 102 5.27 -19.36 -9.83
CA ASP A 102 5.37 -19.44 -11.28
C ASP A 102 4.87 -18.18 -12.01
N LYS A 103 4.18 -17.29 -11.28
CA LYS A 103 3.70 -16.00 -11.79
C LYS A 103 4.58 -14.82 -11.39
N ILE A 104 5.63 -15.03 -10.58
CA ILE A 104 6.57 -13.95 -10.21
C ILE A 104 7.18 -13.38 -11.49
N GLN A 105 7.11 -12.06 -11.68
CA GLN A 105 7.66 -11.40 -12.87
C GLN A 105 9.02 -10.78 -12.59
N ILE A 106 9.23 -10.25 -11.38
CA ILE A 106 10.52 -9.66 -10.99
C ILE A 106 10.93 -10.19 -9.61
N ASN A 107 12.13 -10.74 -9.52
CA ASN A 107 12.84 -10.98 -8.28
C ASN A 107 13.84 -9.84 -8.10
N THR A 108 13.79 -9.18 -6.96
CA THR A 108 14.71 -8.09 -6.64
C THR A 108 15.93 -8.61 -5.90
N SER A 109 17.05 -7.88 -5.97
CA SER A 109 18.30 -8.24 -5.28
C SER A 109 18.16 -8.22 -3.75
N ASN A 110 17.20 -7.47 -3.22
CA ASN A 110 16.82 -7.45 -1.80
C ASN A 110 15.77 -8.52 -1.44
N ALA A 111 15.56 -9.51 -2.30
CA ALA A 111 14.69 -10.67 -2.12
C ALA A 111 13.18 -10.39 -2.12
N SER A 112 12.72 -9.16 -2.40
CA SER A 112 11.30 -8.92 -2.68
C SER A 112 10.90 -9.54 -4.01
N ARG A 113 9.66 -10.04 -4.10
CA ARG A 113 9.08 -10.65 -5.30
C ARG A 113 7.94 -9.78 -5.80
N ILE A 114 7.88 -9.56 -7.11
CA ILE A 114 6.90 -8.68 -7.73
C ILE A 114 6.07 -9.44 -8.75
N TRP A 115 4.75 -9.25 -8.68
CA TRP A 115 3.80 -9.64 -9.71
C TRP A 115 3.16 -8.40 -10.30
N ILE A 116 2.78 -8.47 -11.56
CA ILE A 116 2.05 -7.41 -12.25
C ILE A 116 0.63 -7.89 -12.50
N GLY A 117 -0.33 -7.05 -12.14
CA GLY A 117 -1.74 -7.23 -12.46
C GLY A 117 -2.10 -6.46 -13.72
N SER A 118 -2.84 -7.10 -14.62
CA SER A 118 -3.28 -6.49 -15.88
C SER A 118 -4.69 -6.94 -16.28
N ASN A 119 -5.31 -6.19 -17.19
CA ASN A 119 -6.55 -6.58 -17.85
C ASN A 119 -6.22 -7.33 -19.16
N SER A 120 -5.94 -8.62 -19.05
CA SER A 120 -5.56 -9.46 -20.20
C SER A 120 -4.38 -8.90 -21.00
N GLY A 121 -3.33 -8.49 -20.29
CA GLY A 121 -2.12 -7.90 -20.86
C GLY A 121 -2.18 -6.38 -21.05
N LYS A 122 -3.37 -5.78 -20.99
CA LYS A 122 -3.56 -4.32 -21.13
C LYS A 122 -3.63 -3.64 -19.76
N PRO A 123 -3.41 -2.32 -19.67
CA PRO A 123 -3.67 -1.62 -18.42
C PRO A 123 -5.17 -1.64 -18.09
N PHE A 124 -5.47 -1.52 -16.81
CA PHE A 124 -6.81 -1.19 -16.33
C PHE A 124 -7.13 0.28 -16.64
N GLU A 125 -8.40 0.63 -16.62
CA GLU A 125 -8.87 2.01 -16.77
C GLU A 125 -9.66 2.40 -15.53
N HIS A 126 -9.23 3.47 -14.89
CA HIS A 126 -9.94 4.13 -13.81
C HIS A 126 -10.72 5.32 -14.38
N LYS A 127 -11.98 5.47 -14.00
CA LYS A 127 -12.85 6.56 -14.47
C LYS A 127 -13.46 7.26 -13.29
N GLU A 128 -13.20 8.56 -13.19
CA GLU A 128 -13.78 9.42 -12.17
C GLU A 128 -14.33 10.69 -12.80
N THR A 129 -15.42 11.19 -12.20
CA THR A 129 -16.01 12.47 -12.56
C THR A 129 -15.64 13.46 -11.48
N GLU A 130 -14.90 14.49 -11.86
CA GLU A 130 -14.62 15.60 -10.97
C GLU A 130 -15.91 16.35 -10.60
N THR A 131 -15.88 17.09 -9.50
CA THR A 131 -16.97 17.97 -9.08
C THR A 131 -17.28 19.06 -10.12
N SER A 132 -16.30 19.39 -10.97
CA SER A 132 -16.44 20.28 -12.13
C SER A 132 -17.31 19.68 -13.25
N GLY A 133 -17.62 18.38 -13.20
CA GLY A 133 -18.28 17.62 -14.26
C GLY A 133 -17.33 17.08 -15.33
N TYR A 134 -16.02 17.32 -15.20
CA TYR A 134 -15.01 16.74 -16.09
C TYR A 134 -14.85 15.24 -15.82
N ASN A 135 -14.81 14.44 -16.89
CA ASN A 135 -14.54 13.01 -16.77
C ASN A 135 -13.07 12.74 -17.06
N SER A 136 -12.35 12.26 -16.05
CA SER A 136 -10.98 11.77 -16.21
C SER A 136 -11.00 10.26 -16.51
N THR A 137 -10.05 9.82 -17.34
CA THR A 137 -9.76 8.40 -17.52
C THR A 137 -8.27 8.21 -17.38
N THR A 138 -7.87 7.42 -16.39
CA THR A 138 -6.47 7.15 -16.07
C THR A 138 -6.20 5.68 -16.30
N LYS A 139 -5.14 5.35 -17.04
CA LYS A 139 -4.71 3.96 -17.20
C LYS A 139 -3.77 3.58 -16.08
N TYR A 140 -3.87 2.35 -15.61
CA TYR A 140 -2.96 1.87 -14.58
C TYR A 140 -2.67 0.37 -14.67
N TYR A 141 -1.50 -0.02 -14.18
CA TYR A 141 -1.18 -1.42 -13.85
C TYR A 141 -1.17 -1.59 -12.33
N LEU A 142 -1.50 -2.79 -11.87
CA LEU A 142 -1.32 -3.15 -10.47
C LEU A 142 0.05 -3.79 -10.30
N VAL A 143 0.75 -3.42 -9.24
CA VAL A 143 2.03 -4.01 -8.86
C VAL A 143 1.86 -4.59 -7.46
N TYR A 144 1.92 -5.91 -7.37
CA TYR A 144 1.87 -6.62 -6.11
C TYR A 144 3.28 -6.98 -5.69
N VAL A 145 3.64 -6.69 -4.44
CA VAL A 145 4.99 -6.89 -3.93
C VAL A 145 4.94 -7.69 -2.65
N ASP A 146 5.67 -8.80 -2.62
CA ASP A 146 5.99 -9.53 -1.41
C ASP A 146 7.25 -8.90 -0.77
N LEU A 147 7.03 -8.18 0.32
CA LEU A 147 8.05 -7.48 1.09
C LEU A 147 8.92 -8.46 1.90
N ASN A 148 8.38 -9.64 2.24
CA ASN A 148 9.08 -10.65 3.03
C ASN A 148 9.82 -11.70 2.17
N GLY A 149 9.52 -11.73 0.87
CA GLY A 149 10.28 -12.48 -0.12
C GLY A 149 10.20 -13.98 0.13
N ASN A 150 11.35 -14.63 0.36
CA ASN A 150 11.39 -16.08 0.57
C ASN A 150 11.14 -16.51 2.03
N LYS A 151 10.92 -15.58 2.97
CA LYS A 151 10.85 -15.87 4.41
C LYS A 151 9.44 -16.29 4.89
N GLY A 152 8.76 -17.09 4.07
CA GLY A 152 7.36 -17.45 4.23
C GLY A 152 6.99 -18.12 5.57
N PRO A 153 5.69 -18.27 5.85
CA PRO A 153 4.57 -18.05 4.94
C PRO A 153 4.22 -16.56 4.76
N ASN A 154 3.96 -16.13 3.52
CA ASN A 154 3.61 -14.75 3.18
C ASN A 154 2.13 -14.63 2.84
N THR A 155 1.50 -13.54 3.25
CA THR A 155 0.07 -13.31 3.05
C THR A 155 -0.23 -11.90 2.57
N ALA A 156 -1.20 -11.77 1.65
CA ALA A 156 -1.83 -10.48 1.31
C ALA A 156 -2.95 -10.11 2.30
N LYS A 157 -3.42 -11.08 3.09
CA LYS A 157 -4.39 -10.83 4.15
C LYS A 157 -3.69 -10.09 5.28
N TRP A 158 -4.14 -8.86 5.52
CA TRP A 158 -3.81 -8.07 6.70
C TRP A 158 -4.50 -8.65 7.94
N ASP A 159 -3.82 -8.55 9.07
CA ASP A 159 -4.31 -8.88 10.39
C ASP A 159 -3.89 -7.80 11.39
N GLU A 160 -4.63 -7.67 12.49
CA GLU A 160 -4.32 -6.67 13.50
C GLU A 160 -2.92 -6.86 14.10
N ASN A 161 -2.57 -8.11 14.36
CA ASN A 161 -1.33 -8.50 15.02
C ASN A 161 -0.19 -8.72 14.03
N ARG A 162 -0.47 -8.70 12.73
CA ARG A 162 0.50 -8.98 11.68
C ARG A 162 0.19 -8.22 10.38
N LEU A 163 1.10 -7.32 10.02
CA LEU A 163 1.11 -6.68 8.71
C LEU A 163 1.13 -7.72 7.58
N SER A 164 0.37 -7.44 6.52
CA SER A 164 0.46 -8.21 5.27
C SER A 164 1.88 -8.12 4.70
N ASP A 165 2.42 -9.26 4.32
CA ASP A 165 3.72 -9.36 3.65
C ASP A 165 3.61 -8.94 2.19
N ILE A 166 2.44 -9.18 1.59
CA ILE A 166 2.14 -8.81 0.21
C ILE A 166 1.29 -7.54 0.21
N VAL A 167 1.75 -6.54 -0.52
CA VAL A 167 1.12 -5.23 -0.67
C VAL A 167 0.86 -4.91 -2.14
N ALA A 168 -0.01 -3.94 -2.41
CA ALA A 168 -0.36 -3.52 -3.76
C ALA A 168 -0.13 -2.02 -3.97
N PHE A 169 0.27 -1.68 -5.19
CA PHE A 169 0.37 -0.33 -5.71
C PHE A 169 -0.34 -0.25 -7.06
N ALA A 170 -0.96 0.88 -7.35
CA ALA A 170 -1.35 1.22 -8.73
C ALA A 170 -0.30 2.16 -9.34
N VAL A 171 0.18 1.82 -10.53
CA VAL A 171 1.11 2.66 -11.30
C VAL A 171 0.35 3.22 -12.49
N THR A 172 0.20 4.54 -12.52
CA THR A 172 -0.70 5.25 -13.44
C THR A 172 0.05 5.82 -14.65
N ASP A 173 -0.68 6.10 -15.72
CA ASP A 173 -0.18 6.85 -16.88
C ASP A 173 0.14 8.32 -16.59
N GLY A 174 -0.32 8.81 -15.44
CA GLY A 174 0.06 10.09 -14.87
C GLY A 174 1.34 10.08 -14.03
N LEU A 175 2.18 9.06 -14.15
CA LEU A 175 3.48 8.93 -13.45
C LEU A 175 3.39 8.82 -11.92
N ALA A 176 2.20 8.57 -11.37
CA ALA A 176 2.02 8.34 -9.95
C ALA A 176 2.00 6.85 -9.60
N VAL A 177 2.60 6.54 -8.44
CA VAL A 177 2.45 5.27 -7.74
C VAL A 177 1.54 5.51 -6.56
N ILE A 178 0.43 4.78 -6.48
CA ILE A 178 -0.61 4.99 -5.47
C ILE A 178 -0.66 3.75 -4.57
N PRO A 179 -0.40 3.89 -3.26
CA PRO A 179 -0.65 2.85 -2.26
C PRO A 179 -2.08 2.33 -2.33
N LEU A 180 -2.27 1.02 -2.21
CA LEU A 180 -3.61 0.41 -2.14
C LEU A 180 -3.76 -0.46 -0.90
N GLY A 181 -4.99 -0.58 -0.44
CA GLY A 181 -5.42 -1.38 0.71
C GLY A 181 -5.01 -0.80 2.05
N HIS A 182 -4.68 -1.69 2.98
CA HIS A 182 -4.33 -1.36 4.37
C HIS A 182 -3.17 -0.35 4.50
N PRO A 183 -2.14 -0.33 3.64
CA PRO A 183 -1.13 0.72 3.67
C PRO A 183 -1.64 2.16 3.56
N GLU A 184 -2.84 2.41 3.01
CA GLU A 184 -3.39 3.78 3.01
C GLU A 184 -3.77 4.25 4.41
N VAL A 185 -4.05 3.33 5.33
CA VAL A 185 -4.81 3.58 6.57
C VAL A 185 -4.11 3.06 7.82
N ASP A 186 -3.09 2.21 7.68
CA ASP A 186 -2.28 1.68 8.76
C ASP A 186 -0.88 2.33 8.73
N ASN A 187 -0.61 3.16 9.73
CA ASN A 187 0.61 3.96 9.85
C ASN A 187 1.88 3.13 10.13
N ARG A 188 1.73 1.83 10.35
CA ARG A 188 2.85 0.88 10.42
C ARG A 188 3.52 0.69 9.05
N TYR A 189 2.84 0.98 7.93
CA TYR A 189 3.43 0.86 6.59
C TYR A 189 4.17 2.11 6.10
N LEU A 190 3.53 3.28 6.23
CA LEU A 190 4.04 4.54 5.69
C LEU A 190 3.43 5.71 6.48
N TYR A 191 4.06 6.88 6.33
CA TYR A 191 3.46 8.16 6.68
C TYR A 191 3.26 9.00 5.41
N ALA A 192 2.30 9.89 5.49
CA ALA A 192 2.11 10.95 4.52
C ALA A 192 1.92 12.28 5.25
N HIS A 193 2.18 13.36 4.54
CA HIS A 193 1.86 14.72 4.95
C HIS A 193 1.19 15.48 3.81
N ILE A 194 0.53 16.56 4.17
CA ILE A 194 -0.03 17.52 3.22
C ILE A 194 0.99 18.62 3.08
N ILE A 195 1.31 18.95 1.83
CA ILE A 195 2.06 20.16 1.51
C ILE A 195 1.04 21.22 1.14
N TYR A 196 0.99 22.27 1.96
CA TYR A 196 0.05 23.37 1.81
C TYR A 196 0.51 24.36 0.74
N PRO A 197 -0.41 25.15 0.14
CA PRO A 197 -0.02 26.22 -0.75
C PRO A 197 0.98 27.16 -0.10
N GLN A 198 1.96 27.62 -0.88
CA GLN A 198 2.86 28.68 -0.45
C GLN A 198 2.04 29.93 -0.11
N VAL A 199 2.26 30.44 1.09
CA VAL A 199 1.65 31.68 1.60
C VAL A 199 2.64 32.84 1.66
N ASP A 200 3.95 32.55 1.58
CA ASP A 200 5.04 33.53 1.64
C ASP A 200 6.16 33.12 0.65
N GLU A 201 6.76 34.10 -0.05
CA GLU A 201 7.90 33.89 -0.95
C GLU A 201 9.18 33.52 -0.16
N ASP A 202 9.25 33.88 1.12
CA ASP A 202 10.38 33.60 2.01
C ASP A 202 10.33 32.17 2.61
N GLU A 203 9.21 31.44 2.47
CA GLU A 203 9.03 30.03 2.84
C GLU A 203 8.70 29.16 1.61
N PRO A 204 9.68 28.93 0.71
CA PRO A 204 9.44 28.29 -0.59
C PRO A 204 9.06 26.81 -0.49
N ASP A 205 9.24 26.15 0.65
CA ASP A 205 8.83 24.75 0.80
C ASP A 205 7.35 24.61 1.21
N GLY A 206 6.68 25.73 1.52
CA GLY A 206 5.33 25.75 2.07
C GLY A 206 5.28 25.19 3.50
N ASN A 207 4.17 25.43 4.20
CA ASN A 207 3.92 24.74 5.45
C ASN A 207 3.55 23.27 5.16
N VAL A 208 3.98 22.38 6.03
CA VAL A 208 3.70 20.94 5.94
C VAL A 208 2.92 20.50 7.17
N SER A 209 1.93 19.64 6.97
CA SER A 209 1.14 19.09 8.07
C SER A 209 1.95 18.14 8.95
N ASP A 210 1.44 17.84 10.15
CA ASP A 210 1.91 16.70 10.93
C ASP A 210 1.77 15.37 10.14
N ASN A 211 2.57 14.38 10.54
CA ASN A 211 2.56 13.06 9.94
C ASN A 211 1.24 12.34 10.20
N MET A 212 0.64 11.79 9.15
CA MET A 212 -0.62 11.07 9.23
C MET A 212 -0.64 9.88 8.28
N THR A 213 -1.75 9.15 8.25
CA THR A 213 -1.96 8.08 7.26
C THR A 213 -2.15 8.69 5.86
N TYR A 214 -1.81 7.95 4.81
CA TYR A 214 -2.03 8.43 3.43
C TYR A 214 -3.52 8.72 3.14
N TYR A 215 -4.42 7.94 3.72
CA TYR A 215 -5.86 8.17 3.65
C TYR A 215 -6.23 9.52 4.29
N GLU A 216 -5.75 9.80 5.51
CA GLU A 216 -6.03 11.07 6.18
C GLU A 216 -5.48 12.26 5.39
N ALA A 217 -4.25 12.16 4.89
CA ALA A 217 -3.63 13.21 4.09
C ALA A 217 -4.44 13.46 2.80
N LYS A 218 -4.81 12.39 2.08
CA LYS A 218 -5.64 12.45 0.86
C LYS A 218 -6.99 13.13 1.13
N ARG A 219 -7.66 12.73 2.21
CA ARG A 219 -8.98 13.28 2.58
C ARG A 219 -8.91 14.71 3.07
N LYS A 220 -7.89 15.09 3.82
CA LYS A 220 -7.70 16.48 4.26
C LYS A 220 -7.25 17.40 3.12
N ALA A 221 -6.49 16.90 2.15
CA ALA A 221 -6.03 17.69 1.00
C ALA A 221 -7.15 17.93 -0.02
N TRP A 222 -7.97 16.92 -0.34
CA TRP A 222 -8.92 16.98 -1.47
C TRP A 222 -10.36 16.60 -1.12
N GLY A 223 -10.63 16.10 0.08
CA GLY A 223 -11.96 15.64 0.46
C GLY A 223 -12.40 14.43 -0.34
N SER A 224 -13.66 14.45 -0.81
CA SER A 224 -14.22 13.44 -1.73
C SER A 224 -14.02 13.77 -3.20
N ASN A 225 -13.35 14.86 -3.50
CA ASN A 225 -13.21 15.33 -4.86
C ASN A 225 -11.93 14.82 -5.49
N VAL A 226 -11.97 14.76 -6.81
CA VAL A 226 -10.88 14.29 -7.65
C VAL A 226 -10.35 15.50 -8.39
N ASN A 227 -9.03 15.67 -8.39
CA ASN A 227 -8.35 16.68 -9.19
C ASN A 227 -7.55 15.96 -10.27
N SER A 228 -7.98 16.00 -11.53
CA SER A 228 -7.29 15.27 -12.62
C SER A 228 -5.87 15.77 -12.90
N SER A 229 -5.48 16.96 -12.41
CA SER A 229 -4.07 17.40 -12.48
C SER A 229 -3.18 16.67 -11.48
N ASP A 230 -3.75 16.04 -10.45
CA ASP A 230 -3.02 15.33 -9.42
C ASP A 230 -3.51 13.87 -9.33
N ASN A 231 -2.72 12.98 -9.91
CA ASN A 231 -3.05 11.56 -9.99
C ASN A 231 -3.13 10.88 -8.62
N MET A 232 -2.54 11.45 -7.56
CA MET A 232 -2.64 10.88 -6.21
C MET A 232 -4.00 11.15 -5.55
N THR A 233 -4.87 11.96 -6.19
CA THR A 233 -6.26 12.16 -5.74
C THR A 233 -7.19 11.02 -6.15
N LEU A 234 -6.79 10.23 -7.14
CA LEU A 234 -7.63 9.18 -7.74
C LEU A 234 -7.98 8.08 -6.74
N ASN A 235 -9.24 7.69 -6.68
CA ASN A 235 -9.69 6.63 -5.80
C ASN A 235 -9.75 5.26 -6.49
N ILE A 236 -8.58 4.75 -6.90
CA ILE A 236 -8.43 3.45 -7.60
C ILE A 236 -9.00 2.27 -6.80
N GLN A 237 -9.18 2.43 -5.49
CA GLN A 237 -9.90 1.48 -4.64
C GLN A 237 -11.29 1.12 -5.19
N ASN A 238 -11.96 2.03 -5.90
CA ASN A 238 -13.28 1.81 -6.50
C ASN A 238 -13.27 0.70 -7.57
N ASP A 239 -12.14 0.52 -8.27
CA ASP A 239 -11.99 -0.44 -9.35
C ASP A 239 -11.71 -1.87 -8.86
N LEU A 240 -11.33 -2.01 -7.58
CA LEU A 240 -11.07 -3.31 -6.98
C LEU A 240 -12.39 -4.02 -6.62
N PRO A 241 -12.51 -5.35 -6.83
CA PRO A 241 -13.68 -6.11 -6.39
C PRO A 241 -13.88 -6.04 -4.88
N LYS A 242 -15.14 -6.07 -4.42
CA LYS A 242 -15.54 -5.90 -3.01
C LYS A 242 -14.80 -6.82 -2.04
N ASP A 243 -14.46 -8.01 -2.51
CA ASP A 243 -13.84 -9.05 -1.72
C ASP A 243 -12.30 -8.96 -1.71
N SER A 244 -11.69 -8.12 -2.56
CA SER A 244 -10.23 -8.03 -2.75
C SER A 244 -9.45 -7.74 -1.47
N TYR A 245 -8.26 -8.34 -1.35
CA TYR A 245 -7.34 -8.06 -0.25
C TYR A 245 -6.74 -6.64 -0.29
N PHE A 246 -6.97 -5.89 -1.36
CA PHE A 246 -6.41 -4.54 -1.47
C PHE A 246 -7.50 -3.49 -1.50
N LYS A 247 -8.77 -3.89 -1.35
CA LYS A 247 -9.90 -2.98 -1.31
C LYS A 247 -10.18 -2.52 0.11
N LEU A 248 -10.18 -1.21 0.32
CA LEU A 248 -10.77 -0.61 1.52
C LEU A 248 -12.29 -0.58 1.40
N SER A 249 -12.97 -0.73 2.52
CA SER A 249 -14.41 -0.85 2.47
C SER A 249 -15.10 0.51 2.29
N THR A 250 -16.42 0.49 1.98
CA THR A 250 -17.21 1.68 1.57
C THR A 250 -18.32 2.16 2.55
N THR A 251 -18.69 1.35 3.54
CA THR A 251 -19.62 1.61 4.67
C THR A 251 -18.97 2.13 5.99
N PRO A 252 -19.07 3.43 6.35
CA PRO A 252 -18.42 3.98 7.56
C PRO A 252 -18.61 3.16 8.85
N ASN A 253 -17.54 2.96 9.63
CA ASN A 253 -17.59 2.39 10.99
C ASN A 253 -17.17 3.46 12.01
N SER A 254 -18.15 4.04 12.70
CA SER A 254 -17.93 5.10 13.70
C SER A 254 -17.22 4.63 14.97
N MET A 255 -17.04 3.33 15.15
CA MET A 255 -16.34 2.72 16.29
C MET A 255 -14.91 2.29 15.94
N SER A 256 -14.44 2.59 14.74
CA SER A 256 -13.07 2.30 14.32
C SER A 256 -12.16 3.51 14.56
N PRO A 257 -11.37 3.52 15.65
CA PRO A 257 -10.13 4.28 15.76
C PRO A 257 -8.93 3.46 15.24
N TYR A 258 -9.23 2.43 14.41
CA TYR A 258 -8.42 1.30 13.95
C TYR A 258 -7.88 0.34 15.03
N PHE A 259 -8.65 -0.72 15.36
CA PHE A 259 -8.32 -2.12 15.79
C PHE A 259 -9.62 -2.85 16.31
N PRO A 260 -9.74 -4.22 16.37
CA PRO A 260 -10.90 -4.98 15.85
C PRO A 260 -11.86 -5.68 16.85
N GLU A 261 -13.05 -6.04 16.33
CA GLU A 261 -13.65 -7.39 16.36
C GLU A 261 -14.71 -7.52 15.23
N ALA A 262 -14.55 -8.52 14.35
CA ALA A 262 -15.58 -9.36 13.69
C ALA A 262 -15.33 -9.67 12.19
N ASP A 263 -14.81 -10.88 11.95
CA ASP A 263 -15.11 -11.86 10.89
C ASP A 263 -15.09 -11.52 9.39
N THR A 264 -15.00 -10.27 8.92
CA THR A 264 -14.82 -10.00 7.48
C THR A 264 -13.76 -8.96 7.16
N TYR A 265 -12.93 -9.28 6.15
CA TYR A 265 -11.83 -8.45 5.65
C TYR A 265 -12.27 -7.05 5.15
N SER A 266 -13.57 -6.86 4.97
CA SER A 266 -14.22 -5.66 4.45
C SER A 266 -14.69 -4.69 5.53
N ASP A 267 -14.22 -4.73 6.77
CA ASP A 267 -14.80 -3.90 7.84
C ASP A 267 -13.88 -2.78 8.35
N PHE A 268 -12.80 -2.47 7.62
CA PHE A 268 -11.85 -1.42 7.99
C PHE A 268 -12.26 -0.05 7.43
N PHE A 269 -12.62 0.87 8.33
CA PHE A 269 -13.04 2.23 8.00
C PHE A 269 -12.36 3.29 8.85
N PRO A 270 -11.79 4.32 8.24
CA PRO A 270 -11.42 5.55 8.93
C PRO A 270 -12.64 6.43 9.12
N VAL A 271 -12.63 7.22 10.18
CA VAL A 271 -13.43 8.45 10.24
C VAL A 271 -13.00 9.33 9.07
N THR A 272 -13.94 9.83 8.28
CA THR A 272 -13.62 10.75 7.17
C THR A 272 -13.24 12.12 7.74
N PRO A 273 -11.96 12.53 7.70
CA PRO A 273 -11.60 13.86 8.17
C PRO A 273 -12.19 14.92 7.22
N ALA A 274 -12.48 16.08 7.77
CA ALA A 274 -12.84 17.26 6.97
C ALA A 274 -11.62 17.74 6.18
N VAL A 275 -11.87 18.42 5.06
CA VAL A 275 -10.82 19.10 4.30
C VAL A 275 -10.19 20.19 5.16
N ASP A 276 -8.87 20.32 5.08
CA ASP A 276 -8.09 21.26 5.87
C ASP A 276 -8.15 22.68 5.29
N THR A 277 -9.34 23.25 5.31
CA THR A 277 -9.62 24.58 4.76
C THR A 277 -8.92 25.70 5.54
N GLU A 278 -8.54 25.45 6.79
CA GLU A 278 -7.80 26.40 7.63
C GLU A 278 -6.39 26.66 7.07
N ASN A 279 -5.78 25.65 6.47
CA ASN A 279 -4.44 25.73 5.87
C ASN A 279 -4.48 25.87 4.34
N GLY A 280 -5.61 26.32 3.78
CA GLY A 280 -5.74 26.67 2.37
C GLY A 280 -6.04 25.52 1.42
N CYS A 281 -6.31 24.31 1.92
CA CYS A 281 -6.81 23.23 1.07
C CYS A 281 -8.26 23.49 0.69
N THR A 282 -8.63 23.12 -0.53
CA THR A 282 -10.01 23.25 -1.01
C THR A 282 -10.49 21.93 -1.54
N GLU A 283 -11.79 21.65 -1.39
CA GLU A 283 -12.31 20.42 -1.97
C GLU A 283 -12.23 20.46 -3.50
N VAL A 284 -12.41 21.61 -4.13
CA VAL A 284 -12.36 21.74 -5.60
C VAL A 284 -11.05 22.39 -6.00
N SER A 285 -10.33 21.75 -6.94
CA SER A 285 -9.04 22.25 -7.46
C SER A 285 -8.06 22.60 -6.35
N SER A 286 -7.92 21.71 -5.35
CA SER A 286 -7.06 21.95 -4.20
C SER A 286 -5.65 22.32 -4.64
N PRO A 287 -5.06 23.39 -4.09
CA PRO A 287 -3.66 23.71 -4.28
C PRO A 287 -2.75 22.84 -3.38
N CYS A 288 -3.34 22.09 -2.43
CA CYS A 288 -2.63 21.14 -1.60
C CYS A 288 -2.30 19.86 -2.37
N TYR A 289 -1.16 19.26 -2.06
CA TYR A 289 -0.81 17.93 -2.54
C TYR A 289 -0.32 17.03 -1.40
N VAL A 290 -0.44 15.72 -1.60
CA VAL A 290 -0.02 14.72 -0.62
C VAL A 290 1.32 14.16 -1.03
N ASP A 291 2.27 14.24 -0.11
CA ASP A 291 3.57 13.59 -0.27
C ASP A 291 3.72 12.42 0.71
N ILE A 292 4.26 11.33 0.18
CA ILE A 292 4.56 10.11 0.92
C ILE A 292 6.08 10.04 1.01
N TYR A 293 6.58 9.95 2.24
CA TYR A 293 8.00 10.11 2.47
C TYR A 293 8.54 9.06 3.46
N GLU A 294 9.84 8.83 3.36
CA GLU A 294 10.61 7.95 4.23
C GLU A 294 11.18 8.78 5.39
N TYR A 295 10.90 8.39 6.64
CA TYR A 295 11.49 9.07 7.80
C TYR A 295 12.95 8.65 7.99
N HIS A 296 13.81 9.63 8.30
CA HIS A 296 15.21 9.47 8.70
C HIS A 296 15.38 8.94 10.13
#